data_AF-A0A3D1HYH8-F1
#
_entry.id   AF-A0A3D1HYH8-F1
#
_cell.length_a   1.000
_cell.length_b   1.000
_cell.length_c   1.000
_cell.angle_alpha   90.00
_cell.angle_beta   90.00
_cell.angle_gamma   90.00
#
_symmetry.space_group_name_H-M   'P 1'
#
loop_
_entity.id
_entity.type
_entity.pdbx_description
1 polymer ?
#
loop_
_entity_poly.entity_id
_entity_poly.type
_entity_poly.pdbx_seq_one_letter_code
_entity_poly.pdbx_strand_id
1 'polypeptide(L)'
;MKAQDSVKNYPSALREMTNFSVRGIKKICKDVGPRPAGSEQEHEAQKLMAAELDGACDKVEIEPFDVHPGAFLGWILTDGIMMIAAIVLFFFGMSVISLVLSALSLIFAIVEFLLYKKMLDPFFPKKTSHNVIAVRKPKGEVKRRIFFNGHPDAAWEWPVNYKLGGVGFEAHAVICGIGAVYYLVLSIMLIAKNGLEYVPFDADETLGLLRLIGLVFVPFLIGLYWMWNENRIVDGANDNLSGCYMGIAILKALKEEGIEFENTEVGVILTGSEEAGLRGAKAWCAAHKGEFDDVPTFIFSYDTIHDPKYLMTNYRDLNGTVKADKDVSDLFMEAAKELDISCKKGWVPPLGGATDSAAFAQAGFRATGVTGLNHKLEDYYHTRRDTYDNMNEQGLADCFAISVKALEMFDNGAKQ
;
A
#
# COMPACT_ATOMS: atom_id res chain seq x y z
N MET A 1 35.04 9.88 2.77
CA MET A 1 34.73 10.91 1.74
C MET A 1 33.48 11.65 2.17
N LYS A 2 33.35 12.95 1.86
CA LYS A 2 32.08 13.65 2.06
C LYS A 2 31.11 13.23 0.95
N ALA A 3 29.80 13.22 1.20
CA ALA A 3 28.81 12.82 0.18
C ALA A 3 28.98 13.59 -1.14
N GLN A 4 29.29 14.89 -1.08
CA GLN A 4 29.61 15.74 -2.24
C GLN A 4 30.75 15.21 -3.14
N ASP A 5 31.68 14.41 -2.61
CA ASP A 5 32.81 13.87 -3.37
C ASP A 5 32.39 12.67 -4.25
N SER A 6 31.25 12.03 -3.96
CA SER A 6 30.66 10.94 -4.77
C SER A 6 29.92 11.42 -6.02
N VAL A 7 29.53 12.71 -6.05
CA VAL A 7 28.74 13.32 -7.15
C VAL A 7 29.48 13.26 -8.50
N LYS A 8 30.82 13.21 -8.51
CA LYS A 8 31.61 13.10 -9.76
C LYS A 8 31.46 11.75 -10.48
N ASN A 9 31.12 10.68 -9.76
CA ASN A 9 30.89 9.33 -10.32
C ASN A 9 29.39 9.01 -10.50
N TYR A 10 28.52 9.97 -10.17
CA TYR A 10 27.08 9.80 -10.06
C TYR A 10 26.42 9.10 -11.25
N PRO A 11 26.74 9.41 -12.53
CA PRO A 11 26.09 8.73 -13.65
C PRO A 11 26.41 7.23 -13.75
N SER A 12 27.59 6.81 -13.28
CA SER A 12 27.99 5.39 -13.33
C SER A 12 27.38 4.60 -12.18
N ALA A 13 27.48 5.10 -10.94
CA ALA A 13 26.91 4.45 -9.77
C ALA A 13 25.37 4.39 -9.85
N LEU A 14 24.73 5.47 -10.32
CA LEU A 14 23.29 5.51 -10.58
C LEU A 14 22.86 4.38 -11.54
N ARG A 15 23.54 4.26 -12.68
CA ARG A 15 23.25 3.23 -13.67
C ARG A 15 23.52 1.83 -13.13
N GLU A 16 24.58 1.66 -12.36
CA GLU A 16 24.94 0.37 -11.75
C GLU A 16 23.86 -0.09 -10.76
N MET A 17 23.45 0.81 -9.86
CA MET A 17 22.42 0.53 -8.86
C MET A 17 21.03 0.35 -9.47
N THR A 18 20.68 1.12 -10.50
CA THR A 18 19.44 0.91 -11.25
C THR A 18 19.43 -0.48 -11.88
N ASN A 19 20.52 -0.88 -12.53
CA ASN A 19 20.65 -2.21 -13.11
C ASN A 19 20.66 -3.33 -12.06
N PHE A 20 21.26 -3.08 -10.89
CA PHE A 20 21.20 -3.99 -9.75
C PHE A 20 19.76 -4.21 -9.31
N SER A 21 18.99 -3.14 -9.11
CA SER A 21 17.57 -3.20 -8.74
C SER A 21 16.75 -3.97 -9.78
N VAL A 22 16.87 -3.63 -11.07
CA VAL A 22 16.17 -4.31 -12.17
C VAL A 22 16.47 -5.81 -12.20
N ARG A 23 17.74 -6.20 -12.06
CA ARG A 23 18.14 -7.62 -12.02
C ARG A 23 17.60 -8.32 -10.78
N GLY A 24 17.65 -7.67 -9.62
CA GLY A 24 17.16 -8.20 -8.36
C GLY A 24 15.64 -8.44 -8.40
N ILE A 25 14.87 -7.44 -8.83
CA ILE A 25 13.42 -7.55 -9.04
C ILE A 25 13.10 -8.71 -9.98
N LYS A 26 13.76 -8.75 -11.14
CA LYS A 26 13.59 -9.82 -12.13
C LYS A 26 13.93 -11.20 -11.57
N LYS A 27 14.96 -11.30 -10.73
CA LYS A 27 15.35 -12.55 -10.05
C LYS A 27 14.26 -13.00 -9.09
N ILE A 28 13.73 -12.12 -8.24
CA ILE A 28 12.63 -12.46 -7.33
C ILE A 28 11.40 -12.93 -8.11
N CYS A 29 10.96 -12.19 -9.14
CA CYS A 29 9.80 -12.58 -9.93
C CYS A 29 9.98 -13.94 -10.65
N LYS A 30 11.19 -14.30 -11.07
CA LYS A 30 11.45 -15.55 -11.80
C LYS A 30 11.74 -16.75 -10.90
N ASP A 31 12.55 -16.55 -9.88
CA ASP A 31 13.09 -17.64 -9.07
C ASP A 31 12.19 -17.96 -7.87
N VAL A 32 11.55 -16.93 -7.28
CA VAL A 32 10.60 -17.09 -6.16
C VAL A 32 9.16 -17.17 -6.69
N GLY A 33 8.82 -16.32 -7.65
CA GLY A 33 7.48 -16.21 -8.18
C GLY A 33 6.55 -15.33 -7.32
N PRO A 34 5.22 -15.45 -7.51
CA PRO A 34 4.25 -14.64 -6.79
C PRO A 34 4.28 -14.88 -5.28
N ARG A 35 4.12 -13.79 -4.52
CA ARG A 35 4.41 -13.72 -3.08
C ARG A 35 3.23 -13.12 -2.29
N PRO A 36 2.08 -13.82 -2.19
CA PRO A 36 0.94 -13.28 -1.44
C PRO A 36 1.27 -13.14 0.04
N ALA A 37 0.58 -12.22 0.73
CA ALA A 37 0.73 -11.98 2.16
C ALA A 37 0.69 -13.27 3.02
N GLY A 38 1.69 -13.43 3.90
CA GLY A 38 1.86 -14.56 4.81
C GLY A 38 2.18 -15.88 4.10
N SER A 39 2.80 -15.84 2.93
CA SER A 39 3.23 -17.04 2.18
C SER A 39 4.69 -17.40 2.44
N GLU A 40 5.04 -18.63 2.10
CA GLU A 40 6.45 -19.05 2.11
C GLU A 40 7.27 -18.29 1.06
N GLN A 41 6.67 -17.99 -0.11
CA GLN A 41 7.30 -17.19 -1.17
C GLN A 41 7.61 -15.77 -0.72
N GLU A 42 6.72 -15.12 0.03
CA GLU A 42 7.01 -13.82 0.66
C GLU A 42 8.24 -13.92 1.57
N HIS A 43 8.29 -14.94 2.43
CA HIS A 43 9.41 -15.14 3.34
C HIS A 43 10.73 -15.47 2.60
N GLU A 44 10.68 -16.28 1.54
CA GLU A 44 11.86 -16.57 0.71
C GLU A 44 12.37 -15.31 -0.01
N ALA A 45 11.48 -14.46 -0.53
CA ALA A 45 11.87 -13.18 -1.10
C ALA A 45 12.55 -12.28 -0.06
N GLN A 46 12.01 -12.23 1.16
CA GLN A 46 12.58 -11.48 2.28
C GLN A 46 13.96 -11.99 2.68
N LYS A 47 14.19 -13.31 2.72
CA LYS A 47 15.51 -13.89 2.98
C LYS A 47 16.52 -13.52 1.90
N LEU A 48 16.12 -13.57 0.63
CA LEU A 48 17.00 -13.17 -0.48
C LEU A 48 17.35 -11.69 -0.41
N MET A 49 16.38 -10.81 -0.11
CA MET A 49 16.63 -9.38 0.05
C MET A 49 17.46 -9.06 1.30
N ALA A 50 17.25 -9.77 2.41
CA ALA A 50 18.10 -9.67 3.60
C ALA A 50 19.56 -10.08 3.29
N ALA A 51 19.76 -11.10 2.45
CA ALA A 51 21.10 -11.50 2.02
C ALA A 51 21.80 -10.45 1.14
N GLU A 52 21.07 -9.66 0.35
CA GLU A 52 21.64 -8.53 -0.41
C GLU A 52 22.13 -7.39 0.50
N LEU A 53 21.56 -7.28 1.70
CA LEU A 53 21.95 -6.32 2.74
C LEU A 53 23.13 -6.81 3.59
N ASP A 54 23.49 -8.10 3.47
CA ASP A 54 24.54 -8.71 4.27
C ASP A 54 25.93 -8.09 3.96
N GLY A 55 26.65 -7.80 5.03
CA GLY A 55 27.91 -7.05 5.02
C GLY A 55 27.82 -5.60 4.52
N ALA A 56 26.65 -5.08 4.10
CA ALA A 56 26.45 -3.64 3.89
C ALA A 56 25.96 -2.94 5.17
N CYS A 57 25.48 -3.72 6.13
CA CYS A 57 24.86 -3.31 7.38
C CYS A 57 25.52 -4.00 8.56
N ASP A 58 25.44 -3.35 9.73
CA ASP A 58 25.90 -3.91 11.00
C ASP A 58 24.90 -4.91 11.58
N LYS A 59 23.63 -4.76 11.22
CA LYS A 59 22.52 -5.56 11.71
C LYS A 59 21.54 -5.82 10.57
N VAL A 60 21.16 -7.08 10.38
CA VAL A 60 20.06 -7.50 9.49
C VAL A 60 19.22 -8.54 10.24
N GLU A 61 17.95 -8.26 10.44
CA GLU A 61 17.01 -9.12 11.15
C GLU A 61 15.74 -9.36 10.34
N ILE A 62 15.17 -10.56 10.51
CA ILE A 62 13.86 -10.93 9.98
C ILE A 62 12.96 -11.20 11.17
N GLU A 63 11.93 -10.38 11.34
CA GLU A 63 11.06 -10.39 12.50
C GLU A 63 9.68 -10.97 12.16
N PRO A 64 9.27 -12.07 12.79
CA PRO A 64 7.95 -12.67 12.53
C PRO A 64 6.83 -11.87 13.19
N PHE A 65 5.67 -11.81 12.53
CA PHE A 65 4.43 -11.30 13.11
C PHE A 65 3.21 -12.07 12.62
N ASP A 66 2.13 -11.95 13.39
CA ASP A 66 0.86 -12.59 13.11
C ASP A 66 0.03 -11.80 12.10
N VAL A 67 -0.52 -12.50 11.09
CA VAL A 67 -1.36 -11.89 10.05
C VAL A 67 -2.56 -12.76 9.69
N HIS A 68 -3.67 -12.14 9.32
CA HIS A 68 -4.86 -12.78 8.76
C HIS A 68 -5.03 -12.30 7.30
N PRO A 69 -4.26 -12.86 6.34
CA PRO A 69 -4.05 -12.23 5.03
C PRO A 69 -5.32 -12.14 4.17
N GLY A 70 -6.31 -13.01 4.41
CA GLY A 70 -7.59 -12.97 3.70
C GLY A 70 -8.58 -11.93 4.23
N ALA A 71 -8.36 -11.36 5.42
CA ALA A 71 -9.38 -10.54 6.07
C ALA A 71 -9.63 -9.20 5.36
N PHE A 72 -8.54 -8.54 4.93
CA PHE A 72 -8.61 -7.18 4.38
C PHE A 72 -9.33 -7.07 3.04
N LEU A 73 -9.30 -8.11 2.19
CA LEU A 73 -10.10 -8.15 0.96
C LEU A 73 -11.34 -9.04 1.08
N GLY A 74 -11.39 -9.89 2.11
CA GLY A 74 -12.52 -10.79 2.37
C GLY A 74 -13.84 -10.08 2.69
N TRP A 75 -13.81 -8.80 3.09
CA TRP A 75 -15.04 -8.01 3.23
C TRP A 75 -15.77 -7.84 1.90
N ILE A 76 -15.08 -7.79 0.74
CA ILE A 76 -15.72 -7.58 -0.57
C ILE A 76 -16.74 -8.69 -0.86
N LEU A 77 -16.35 -9.94 -0.62
CA LEU A 77 -17.21 -11.10 -0.82
C LEU A 77 -18.32 -11.16 0.24
N THR A 78 -17.94 -10.88 1.50
CA THR A 78 -18.89 -10.86 2.62
C THR A 78 -20.00 -9.83 2.37
N ASP A 79 -19.63 -8.63 1.93
CA ASP A 79 -20.53 -7.54 1.58
C ASP A 79 -21.40 -7.89 0.38
N GLY A 80 -20.83 -8.49 -0.66
CA GLY A 80 -21.60 -8.97 -1.81
C GLY A 80 -22.70 -9.94 -1.40
N ILE A 81 -22.39 -10.94 -0.56
CA ILE A 81 -23.37 -11.90 -0.03
C ILE A 81 -24.42 -11.18 0.82
N MET A 82 -23.98 -10.34 1.77
CA MET A 82 -24.86 -9.64 2.70
C MET A 82 -25.80 -8.69 1.99
N MET A 83 -25.33 -7.95 0.99
CA MET A 83 -26.16 -7.03 0.21
C MET A 83 -27.15 -7.77 -0.67
N ILE A 84 -26.75 -8.86 -1.34
CA ILE A 84 -27.69 -9.68 -2.13
C ILE A 84 -28.77 -10.27 -1.21
N ALA A 85 -28.38 -10.79 -0.04
CA ALA A 85 -29.32 -11.30 0.95
C ALA A 85 -30.25 -10.19 1.48
N ALA A 86 -29.72 -8.99 1.76
CA ALA A 86 -30.49 -7.84 2.18
C ALA A 86 -31.59 -7.50 1.15
N ILE A 87 -31.22 -7.45 -0.13
CA ILE A 87 -32.16 -7.18 -1.23
C ILE A 87 -33.25 -8.25 -1.29
N VAL A 88 -32.88 -9.53 -1.29
CA VAL A 88 -33.86 -10.64 -1.33
C VAL A 88 -34.84 -10.53 -0.16
N LEU A 89 -34.33 -10.38 1.07
CA LEU A 89 -35.14 -10.26 2.27
C LEU A 89 -36.00 -8.99 2.29
N PHE A 90 -35.52 -7.91 1.68
CA PHE A 90 -36.28 -6.67 1.50
C PHE A 90 -37.50 -6.85 0.60
N PHE A 91 -37.39 -7.66 -0.46
CA PHE A 91 -38.52 -8.03 -1.32
C PHE A 91 -39.51 -8.95 -0.61
N PHE A 92 -39.04 -9.82 0.28
CA PHE A 92 -39.87 -10.57 1.22
C PHE A 92 -40.28 -9.75 2.44
N GLY A 93 -40.34 -8.42 2.39
CA GLY A 93 -40.90 -7.61 3.49
C GLY A 93 -40.16 -7.65 4.84
N MET A 94 -38.97 -8.26 4.92
CA MET A 94 -38.15 -8.35 6.13
C MET A 94 -37.21 -7.14 6.24
N SER A 95 -37.76 -5.93 6.24
CA SER A 95 -36.99 -4.69 6.11
C SER A 95 -36.04 -4.40 7.27
N VAL A 96 -36.33 -4.88 8.47
CA VAL A 96 -35.41 -4.78 9.62
C VAL A 96 -34.14 -5.58 9.36
N ILE A 97 -34.25 -6.81 8.82
CA ILE A 97 -33.08 -7.65 8.52
C ILE A 97 -32.30 -7.05 7.34
N SER A 98 -33.00 -6.59 6.30
CA SER A 98 -32.38 -5.86 5.19
C SER A 98 -31.59 -4.64 5.68
N LEU A 99 -32.16 -3.85 6.60
CA LEU A 99 -31.49 -2.69 7.20
C LEU A 99 -30.20 -3.10 7.90
N VAL A 100 -30.26 -4.12 8.77
CA VAL A 100 -29.10 -4.60 9.53
C VAL A 100 -28.00 -5.10 8.60
N LEU A 101 -28.34 -5.91 7.60
CA LEU A 101 -27.36 -6.43 6.65
C LEU A 101 -26.73 -5.30 5.81
N SER A 102 -27.52 -4.34 5.34
CA SER A 102 -27.01 -3.18 4.59
C SER A 102 -26.11 -2.30 5.45
N ALA A 103 -26.48 -2.07 6.70
CA ALA A 103 -25.67 -1.29 7.65
C ALA A 103 -24.35 -2.00 7.97
N LEU A 104 -24.38 -3.32 8.22
CA LEU A 104 -23.19 -4.10 8.49
C LEU A 104 -22.23 -4.15 7.30
N SER A 105 -22.73 -4.31 6.08
CA SER A 105 -21.89 -4.23 4.86
C SER A 105 -21.17 -2.86 4.80
N LEU A 106 -21.90 -1.76 4.94
CA LEU A 106 -21.28 -0.43 4.97
C LEU A 106 -20.23 -0.29 6.08
N ILE A 107 -20.50 -0.84 7.28
CA ILE A 107 -19.54 -0.83 8.39
C ILE A 107 -18.29 -1.64 8.02
N PHE A 108 -18.43 -2.80 7.39
CA PHE A 108 -17.31 -3.65 6.98
C PHE A 108 -16.43 -2.94 5.95
N ALA A 109 -17.03 -2.40 4.89
CA ALA A 109 -16.32 -1.59 3.90
C ALA A 109 -15.60 -0.38 4.52
N ILE A 110 -16.26 0.36 5.43
CA ILE A 110 -15.64 1.52 6.07
C ILE A 110 -14.48 1.10 6.98
N VAL A 111 -14.69 0.09 7.83
CA VAL A 111 -13.72 -0.27 8.87
C VAL A 111 -12.52 -1.01 8.28
N GLU A 112 -12.74 -1.97 7.38
CA GLU A 112 -11.67 -2.71 6.71
C GLU A 112 -10.99 -1.86 5.64
N PHE A 113 -11.72 -1.34 4.65
CA PHE A 113 -11.10 -0.70 3.49
C PHE A 113 -10.84 0.80 3.65
N LEU A 114 -11.72 1.59 4.27
CA LEU A 114 -11.45 3.03 4.41
C LEU A 114 -10.52 3.33 5.59
N LEU A 115 -10.65 2.60 6.70
CA LEU A 115 -9.90 2.83 7.94
C LEU A 115 -8.75 1.84 8.17
N TYR A 116 -8.66 0.76 7.37
CA TYR A 116 -7.61 -0.27 7.48
C TYR A 116 -7.55 -0.93 8.87
N LYS A 117 -8.68 -1.05 9.57
CA LYS A 117 -8.77 -1.68 10.90
C LYS A 117 -9.07 -3.17 10.78
N LYS A 118 -8.58 -3.96 11.74
CA LYS A 118 -8.61 -5.43 11.80
C LYS A 118 -9.90 -5.98 12.39
N MET A 119 -11.07 -5.57 11.89
CA MET A 119 -12.35 -5.95 12.49
C MET A 119 -12.75 -7.39 12.15
N LEU A 120 -12.50 -7.81 10.92
CA LEU A 120 -12.83 -9.12 10.40
C LEU A 120 -11.72 -10.15 10.62
N ASP A 121 -10.48 -9.71 10.91
CA ASP A 121 -9.32 -10.58 11.17
C ASP A 121 -9.64 -11.85 12.01
N PRO A 122 -10.40 -11.79 13.14
CA PRO A 122 -10.71 -12.98 13.94
C PRO A 122 -11.49 -14.10 13.21
N PHE A 123 -12.13 -13.80 12.08
CA PHE A 123 -12.91 -14.75 11.28
C PHE A 123 -12.10 -15.41 10.16
N PHE A 124 -10.85 -14.99 9.95
CA PHE A 124 -10.00 -15.49 8.88
C PHE A 124 -8.85 -16.36 9.43
N PRO A 125 -8.32 -17.30 8.64
CA PRO A 125 -7.16 -18.10 9.06
C PRO A 125 -5.95 -17.22 9.37
N LYS A 126 -5.32 -17.51 10.50
CA LYS A 126 -4.08 -16.89 10.94
C LYS A 126 -2.88 -17.52 10.22
N LYS A 127 -1.91 -16.70 9.83
CA LYS A 127 -0.58 -17.07 9.32
C LYS A 127 0.50 -16.24 9.99
N THR A 128 1.75 -16.56 9.68
CA THR A 128 2.92 -15.75 10.05
C THR A 128 3.48 -15.11 8.80
N SER A 129 3.71 -13.80 8.85
CA SER A 129 4.51 -13.05 7.89
C SER A 129 5.71 -12.46 8.64
N HIS A 130 6.60 -11.75 7.94
CA HIS A 130 7.81 -11.20 8.53
C HIS A 130 8.08 -9.79 8.04
N ASN A 131 8.85 -9.04 8.81
CA ASN A 131 9.48 -7.79 8.38
C ASN A 131 10.99 -7.99 8.30
N VAL A 132 11.66 -7.35 7.36
CA VAL A 132 13.14 -7.29 7.32
C VAL A 132 13.58 -5.92 7.80
N ILE A 133 14.54 -5.88 8.71
CA ILE A 133 15.14 -4.63 9.19
C ILE A 133 16.63 -4.73 9.01
N ALA A 134 17.21 -3.74 8.36
CA ALA A 134 18.66 -3.62 8.25
C ALA A 134 19.11 -2.23 8.68
N VAL A 135 20.22 -2.17 9.42
CA VAL A 135 20.77 -0.92 9.95
C VAL A 135 22.27 -0.87 9.70
N ARG A 136 22.72 0.25 9.15
CA ARG A 136 24.13 0.62 9.00
C ARG A 136 24.42 1.81 9.91
N LYS A 137 25.28 1.60 10.89
CA LYS A 137 25.67 2.58 11.91
C LYS A 137 26.65 3.61 11.33
N PRO A 138 26.61 4.86 11.83
CA PRO A 138 27.66 5.82 11.57
C PRO A 138 28.92 5.48 12.38
N LYS A 139 30.03 6.15 12.07
CA LYS A 139 31.30 6.03 12.82
C LYS A 139 31.20 6.54 14.26
N GLY A 140 30.51 7.66 14.42
CA GLY A 140 30.37 8.35 15.69
C GLY A 140 29.03 8.09 16.36
N GLU A 141 28.66 9.00 17.25
CA GLU A 141 27.34 9.03 17.87
C GLU A 141 26.24 9.24 16.81
N VAL A 142 25.17 8.46 16.90
CA VAL A 142 23.97 8.66 16.09
C VAL A 142 23.32 9.97 16.51
N LYS A 143 23.22 10.94 15.59
CA LYS A 143 22.52 12.21 15.81
C LYS A 143 21.27 12.37 14.95
N ARG A 144 21.12 11.49 13.97
CA ARG A 144 19.96 11.43 13.06
C ARG A 144 19.91 10.07 12.37
N ARG A 145 18.72 9.71 11.92
CA ARG A 145 18.43 8.40 11.32
C ARG A 145 17.50 8.54 10.14
N ILE A 146 17.71 7.74 9.11
CA ILE A 146 16.83 7.69 7.95
C ILE A 146 16.63 6.25 7.48
N PHE A 147 15.37 5.88 7.31
CA PHE A 147 14.93 4.58 6.85
C PHE A 147 14.29 4.66 5.47
N PHE A 148 14.58 3.66 4.65
CA PHE A 148 13.96 3.45 3.35
C PHE A 148 13.09 2.19 3.40
N ASN A 149 11.83 2.31 3.01
CA ASN A 149 10.84 1.25 3.14
C ASN A 149 10.20 0.87 1.80
N GLY A 150 9.91 -0.42 1.65
CA GLY A 150 9.02 -0.96 0.63
C GLY A 150 8.44 -2.29 1.11
N HIS A 151 7.44 -2.84 0.42
CA HIS A 151 6.82 -4.11 0.82
C HIS A 151 7.10 -5.24 -0.17
N PRO A 152 7.50 -6.43 0.34
CA PRO A 152 7.88 -7.55 -0.48
C PRO A 152 6.73 -8.51 -0.73
N ASP A 153 5.50 -8.30 -0.28
CA ASP A 153 4.35 -9.06 -0.75
C ASP A 153 3.79 -8.52 -2.09
N ALA A 154 2.96 -9.32 -2.75
CA ALA A 154 2.33 -8.98 -4.02
C ALA A 154 0.81 -9.16 -3.95
N ALA A 155 0.10 -8.23 -4.58
CA ALA A 155 -1.35 -8.25 -4.71
C ALA A 155 -1.91 -9.51 -5.37
N TRP A 156 -3.14 -9.83 -4.98
CA TRP A 156 -4.04 -10.60 -5.81
C TRP A 156 -4.50 -9.77 -7.00
N GLU A 157 -4.71 -10.41 -8.15
CA GLU A 157 -5.18 -9.71 -9.34
C GLU A 157 -6.55 -9.05 -9.11
N TRP A 158 -6.72 -7.85 -9.66
CA TRP A 158 -7.98 -7.12 -9.82
C TRP A 158 -8.50 -7.23 -11.26
N PRO A 159 -9.37 -8.20 -11.59
CA PRO A 159 -9.81 -8.46 -12.97
C PRO A 159 -10.59 -7.30 -13.59
N VAL A 160 -11.33 -6.54 -12.78
CA VAL A 160 -12.05 -5.36 -13.27
C VAL A 160 -11.06 -4.27 -13.69
N ASN A 161 -10.02 -4.01 -12.91
CA ASN A 161 -8.97 -3.05 -13.30
C ASN A 161 -8.26 -3.53 -14.58
N TYR A 162 -7.92 -4.82 -14.66
CA TYR A 162 -7.31 -5.41 -15.84
C TYR A 162 -8.14 -5.23 -17.12
N LYS A 163 -9.47 -5.35 -17.04
CA LYS A 163 -10.37 -5.31 -18.21
C LYS A 163 -10.86 -3.90 -18.54
N LEU A 164 -11.12 -3.07 -17.53
CA LEU A 164 -11.82 -1.79 -17.67
C LEU A 164 -10.99 -0.57 -17.23
N GLY A 165 -9.78 -0.79 -16.71
CA GLY A 165 -8.93 0.24 -16.12
C GLY A 165 -9.45 0.78 -14.79
N GLY A 166 -8.69 1.68 -14.16
CA GLY A 166 -8.99 2.19 -12.82
C GLY A 166 -10.33 2.91 -12.73
N VAL A 167 -10.73 3.60 -13.81
CA VAL A 167 -12.05 4.24 -13.87
C VAL A 167 -13.18 3.21 -13.78
N GLY A 168 -13.04 2.07 -14.45
CA GLY A 168 -14.02 0.99 -14.38
C GLY A 168 -14.06 0.37 -13.00
N PHE A 169 -12.89 0.15 -12.38
CA PHE A 169 -12.76 -0.38 -11.02
C PHE A 169 -13.40 0.55 -9.97
N GLU A 170 -13.04 1.83 -9.98
CA GLU A 170 -13.60 2.84 -9.09
C GLU A 170 -15.11 3.03 -9.29
N ALA A 171 -15.56 3.12 -10.55
CA ALA A 171 -16.98 3.24 -10.85
C ALA A 171 -17.77 2.04 -10.33
N HIS A 172 -17.23 0.82 -10.46
CA HIS A 172 -17.85 -0.39 -9.92
C HIS A 172 -18.01 -0.31 -8.40
N ALA A 173 -16.95 0.05 -7.68
CA ALA A 173 -16.96 0.22 -6.23
C ALA A 173 -17.98 1.28 -5.79
N VAL A 174 -18.00 2.44 -6.46
CA VAL A 174 -18.93 3.54 -6.17
C VAL A 174 -20.38 3.15 -6.42
N ILE A 175 -20.68 2.46 -7.52
CA ILE A 175 -22.04 1.98 -7.82
C ILE A 175 -22.52 1.00 -6.74
N CYS A 176 -21.66 0.10 -6.28
CA CYS A 176 -21.99 -0.83 -5.19
C CYS A 176 -22.25 -0.09 -3.88
N GLY A 177 -21.42 0.90 -3.52
CA GLY A 177 -21.62 1.75 -2.35
C GLY A 177 -22.93 2.55 -2.41
N ILE A 178 -23.28 3.11 -3.57
CA ILE A 178 -24.57 3.78 -3.78
C ILE A 178 -25.73 2.78 -3.60
N GLY A 179 -25.61 1.56 -4.14
CA GLY A 179 -26.59 0.50 -3.95
C GLY A 179 -26.81 0.15 -2.48
N ALA A 180 -25.73 0.03 -1.71
CA ALA A 180 -25.81 -0.24 -0.27
C ALA A 180 -26.54 0.88 0.49
N VAL A 181 -26.21 2.15 0.22
CA VAL A 181 -26.89 3.31 0.82
C VAL A 181 -28.36 3.38 0.36
N TYR A 182 -28.65 3.07 -0.90
CA TYR A 182 -30.01 3.04 -1.43
C TYR A 182 -30.90 2.07 -0.65
N TYR A 183 -30.47 0.82 -0.49
CA TYR A 183 -31.24 -0.19 0.25
C TYR A 183 -31.31 0.07 1.75
N LEU A 184 -30.27 0.69 2.34
CA LEU A 184 -30.31 1.18 3.70
C LEU A 184 -31.45 2.21 3.88
N VAL A 185 -31.49 3.24 3.03
CA VAL A 185 -32.51 4.30 3.10
C VAL A 185 -33.91 3.76 2.87
N LEU A 186 -34.11 2.91 1.85
CA LEU A 186 -35.43 2.31 1.60
C LEU A 186 -35.92 1.44 2.77
N SER A 187 -35.00 0.71 3.41
CA SER A 187 -35.32 -0.08 4.60
C SER A 187 -35.76 0.81 5.76
N ILE A 188 -35.08 1.94 6.00
CA ILE A 188 -35.49 2.94 7.00
C ILE A 188 -36.87 3.52 6.67
N MET A 189 -37.12 3.92 5.42
CA MET A 189 -38.40 4.51 5.01
C MET A 189 -39.56 3.54 5.24
N LEU A 190 -39.38 2.26 4.93
CA LEU A 190 -40.45 1.27 5.11
C LEU A 190 -40.75 1.01 6.59
N ILE A 191 -39.71 0.93 7.42
CA ILE A 191 -39.85 0.79 8.88
C ILE A 191 -40.50 2.04 9.48
N ALA A 192 -40.12 3.23 9.02
CA ALA A 192 -40.73 4.48 9.48
C ALA A 192 -42.22 4.58 9.10
N LYS A 193 -42.61 4.10 7.91
CA LYS A 193 -44.00 4.11 7.43
C LYS A 193 -44.88 3.06 8.16
N ASN A 194 -44.36 1.85 8.39
CA ASN A 194 -45.17 0.69 8.79
C ASN A 194 -44.76 0.07 10.14
N GLY A 195 -43.83 0.68 10.87
CA GLY A 195 -43.26 0.09 12.08
C GLY A 195 -42.39 -1.14 11.79
N LEU A 196 -42.34 -2.08 12.74
CA LEU A 196 -41.56 -3.32 12.62
C LEU A 196 -42.35 -4.46 11.95
N GLU A 197 -43.43 -4.13 11.25
CA GLU A 197 -44.29 -5.12 10.60
C GLU A 197 -43.64 -5.71 9.34
N TYR A 198 -44.08 -6.92 9.00
CA TYR A 198 -43.74 -7.54 7.73
C TYR A 198 -44.57 -6.88 6.62
N VAL A 199 -43.92 -6.23 5.67
CA VAL A 199 -44.60 -5.50 4.59
C VAL A 199 -44.29 -6.17 3.24
N PRO A 200 -45.22 -6.98 2.71
CA PRO A 200 -45.06 -7.62 1.40
C PRO A 200 -44.71 -6.62 0.30
N PHE A 201 -44.09 -7.12 -0.76
CA PHE A 201 -43.88 -6.33 -1.97
C PHE A 201 -45.23 -6.02 -2.64
N ASP A 202 -45.44 -4.74 -2.97
CA ASP A 202 -46.58 -4.25 -3.75
C ASP A 202 -46.06 -3.30 -4.81
N ALA A 203 -46.21 -3.65 -6.09
CA ALA A 203 -45.68 -2.87 -7.21
C ALA A 203 -46.42 -1.54 -7.45
N ASP A 204 -47.66 -1.42 -6.97
CA ASP A 204 -48.49 -0.24 -7.18
C ASP A 204 -48.16 0.88 -6.18
N GLU A 205 -47.47 0.56 -5.08
CA GLU A 205 -46.95 1.56 -4.13
C GLU A 205 -45.64 2.20 -4.61
N THR A 206 -45.45 3.48 -4.30
CA THR A 206 -44.20 4.22 -4.60
C THR A 206 -42.96 3.52 -4.04
N LEU A 207 -43.02 3.00 -2.81
CA LEU A 207 -41.91 2.27 -2.20
C LEU A 207 -41.65 0.93 -2.90
N GLY A 208 -42.69 0.29 -3.45
CA GLY A 208 -42.60 -0.90 -4.29
C GLY A 208 -41.85 -0.67 -5.58
N LEU A 209 -42.24 0.39 -6.31
CA LEU A 209 -41.54 0.82 -7.52
C LEU A 209 -40.05 1.11 -7.25
N LEU A 210 -39.74 1.76 -6.12
CA LEU A 210 -38.34 1.99 -5.72
C LEU A 210 -37.60 0.66 -5.45
N ARG A 211 -38.23 -0.36 -4.85
CA ARG A 211 -37.58 -1.69 -4.72
C ARG A 211 -37.20 -2.25 -6.08
N LEU A 212 -38.10 -2.16 -7.07
CA LEU A 212 -37.85 -2.62 -8.44
C LEU A 212 -36.71 -1.84 -9.12
N ILE A 213 -36.70 -0.51 -8.99
CA ILE A 213 -35.60 0.32 -9.53
C ILE A 213 -34.25 -0.09 -8.92
N GLY A 214 -34.23 -0.39 -7.62
CA GLY A 214 -33.03 -0.85 -6.93
C GLY A 214 -32.39 -2.12 -7.52
N LEU A 215 -33.15 -2.95 -8.26
CA LEU A 215 -32.60 -4.14 -8.91
C LEU A 215 -31.51 -3.80 -9.94
N VAL A 216 -31.40 -2.54 -10.39
CA VAL A 216 -30.29 -2.06 -11.21
C VAL A 216 -28.92 -2.28 -10.56
N PHE A 217 -28.85 -2.31 -9.22
CA PHE A 217 -27.60 -2.52 -8.49
C PHE A 217 -27.18 -4.00 -8.43
N VAL A 218 -28.11 -4.95 -8.61
CA VAL A 218 -27.86 -6.39 -8.44
C VAL A 218 -26.74 -6.91 -9.36
N PRO A 219 -26.69 -6.58 -10.67
CA PRO A 219 -25.57 -7.00 -11.52
C PRO A 219 -24.21 -6.51 -11.05
N PHE A 220 -24.13 -5.32 -10.46
CA PHE A 220 -22.87 -4.75 -9.94
C PHE A 220 -22.45 -5.43 -8.63
N LEU A 221 -23.40 -5.73 -7.75
CA LEU A 221 -23.15 -6.50 -6.53
C LEU A 221 -22.69 -7.92 -6.83
N ILE A 222 -23.32 -8.59 -7.82
CA ILE A 222 -22.81 -9.86 -8.37
C ILE A 222 -21.43 -9.63 -9.02
N GLY A 223 -21.20 -8.48 -9.64
CA GLY A 223 -19.91 -8.09 -10.17
C GLY A 223 -18.76 -8.04 -9.15
N LEU A 224 -19.04 -7.85 -7.85
CA LEU A 224 -18.01 -7.80 -6.79
C LEU A 224 -17.18 -9.09 -6.72
N TYR A 225 -17.76 -10.25 -7.04
CA TYR A 225 -17.05 -11.54 -7.09
C TYR A 225 -15.96 -11.60 -8.17
N TRP A 226 -15.90 -10.62 -9.08
CA TRP A 226 -14.84 -10.48 -10.08
C TRP A 226 -13.95 -9.26 -9.85
N MET A 227 -14.12 -8.51 -8.77
CA MET A 227 -13.19 -7.43 -8.41
C MET A 227 -11.87 -7.95 -7.83
N TRP A 228 -11.88 -9.17 -7.30
CA TRP A 228 -10.73 -9.80 -6.66
C TRP A 228 -10.60 -11.26 -7.13
N ASN A 229 -9.41 -11.67 -7.56
CA ASN A 229 -9.15 -13.02 -8.06
C ASN A 229 -8.26 -13.83 -7.12
N GLU A 230 -8.87 -14.67 -6.28
CA GLU A 230 -8.19 -15.57 -5.34
C GLU A 230 -7.35 -16.69 -5.99
N ASN A 231 -7.35 -16.79 -7.33
CA ASN A 231 -6.60 -17.82 -8.05
C ASN A 231 -5.40 -17.27 -8.81
N ARG A 232 -5.14 -15.96 -8.71
CA ARG A 232 -3.99 -15.32 -9.38
C ARG A 232 -3.41 -14.22 -8.53
N ILE A 233 -2.14 -14.39 -8.21
CA ILE A 233 -1.27 -13.37 -7.63
C ILE A 233 -0.46 -12.76 -8.79
N VAL A 234 -0.20 -11.46 -8.73
CA VAL A 234 0.63 -10.75 -9.72
C VAL A 234 2.12 -10.91 -9.39
N ASP A 235 3.02 -10.62 -10.33
CA ASP A 235 4.46 -10.70 -10.04
C ASP A 235 4.88 -9.60 -9.04
N GLY A 236 4.23 -8.44 -9.11
CA GLY A 236 4.44 -7.31 -8.22
C GLY A 236 5.81 -6.64 -8.44
N ALA A 237 6.26 -6.57 -9.69
CA ALA A 237 7.60 -6.08 -9.99
C ALA A 237 7.73 -4.60 -9.67
N ASN A 238 6.74 -3.81 -10.11
CA ASN A 238 6.63 -2.42 -9.71
C ASN A 238 6.01 -2.33 -8.32
N ASP A 239 4.99 -3.13 -8.01
CA ASP A 239 4.26 -3.13 -6.76
C ASP A 239 4.56 -4.38 -5.90
N ASN A 240 5.55 -4.36 -5.00
CA ASN A 240 6.43 -3.23 -4.69
C ASN A 240 7.90 -3.63 -4.51
N LEU A 241 8.38 -4.55 -5.35
CA LEU A 241 9.82 -4.84 -5.39
C LEU A 241 10.63 -3.61 -5.81
N SER A 242 10.04 -2.69 -6.56
CA SER A 242 10.66 -1.40 -6.89
C SER A 242 11.02 -0.58 -5.64
N GLY A 243 10.11 -0.49 -4.67
CA GLY A 243 10.35 0.18 -3.39
C GLY A 243 11.32 -0.58 -2.50
N CYS A 244 11.21 -1.92 -2.45
CA CYS A 244 12.16 -2.76 -1.70
C CYS A 244 13.60 -2.54 -2.15
N TYR A 245 13.85 -2.58 -3.46
CA TYR A 245 15.19 -2.41 -4.01
C TYR A 245 15.70 -0.97 -3.94
N MET A 246 14.85 0.02 -3.67
CA MET A 246 15.28 1.41 -3.47
C MET A 246 16.24 1.52 -2.27
N GLY A 247 15.79 1.05 -1.11
CA GLY A 247 16.60 1.06 0.11
C GLY A 247 17.81 0.12 0.04
N ILE A 248 17.63 -1.07 -0.52
CA ILE A 248 18.72 -2.06 -0.68
C ILE A 248 19.83 -1.48 -1.56
N ALA A 249 19.48 -0.86 -2.69
CA ALA A 249 20.45 -0.26 -3.58
C ALA A 249 21.21 0.90 -2.91
N ILE A 250 20.56 1.71 -2.06
CA ILE A 250 21.22 2.81 -1.35
C ILE A 250 22.30 2.26 -0.41
N LEU A 251 21.97 1.26 0.42
CA LEU A 251 22.93 0.66 1.35
C LEU A 251 24.08 -0.04 0.63
N LYS A 252 23.79 -0.71 -0.49
CA LYS A 252 24.79 -1.32 -1.36
C LYS A 252 25.73 -0.29 -1.96
N ALA A 253 25.20 0.82 -2.50
CA ALA A 253 26.00 1.92 -3.03
C ALA A 253 26.93 2.52 -1.97
N LEU A 254 26.44 2.75 -0.75
CA LEU A 254 27.27 3.26 0.36
C LEU A 254 28.42 2.30 0.70
N LYS A 255 28.18 0.98 0.64
CA LYS A 255 29.24 -0.04 0.84
C LYS A 255 30.28 0.02 -0.28
N GLU A 256 29.84 -0.03 -1.54
CA GLU A 256 30.72 -0.15 -2.71
C GLU A 256 31.58 1.11 -2.91
N GLU A 257 31.03 2.29 -2.62
CA GLU A 257 31.76 3.57 -2.66
C GLU A 257 32.56 3.85 -1.38
N GLY A 258 32.52 2.97 -0.38
CA GLY A 258 33.22 3.16 0.90
C GLY A 258 32.76 4.41 1.68
N ILE A 259 31.48 4.77 1.56
CA ILE A 259 30.90 5.91 2.26
C ILE A 259 30.49 5.48 3.67
N GLU A 260 30.99 6.21 4.65
CA GLU A 260 30.65 6.04 6.06
C GLU A 260 30.34 7.41 6.65
N PHE A 261 29.13 7.57 7.17
CA PHE A 261 28.69 8.83 7.78
C PHE A 261 29.23 8.96 9.20
N GLU A 262 29.45 10.21 9.63
CA GLU A 262 29.92 10.47 11.00
C GLU A 262 28.81 10.38 12.04
N ASN A 263 27.58 10.78 11.70
CA ASN A 263 26.47 10.86 12.66
C ASN A 263 25.10 10.40 12.15
N THR A 264 25.02 9.92 10.91
CA THR A 264 23.75 9.52 10.27
C THR A 264 23.65 8.00 10.20
N GLU A 265 22.69 7.44 10.92
CA GLU A 265 22.32 6.03 10.80
C GLU A 265 21.38 5.84 9.61
N VAL A 266 21.65 4.83 8.77
CA VAL A 266 20.86 4.55 7.57
C VAL A 266 20.32 3.14 7.67
N GLY A 267 19.03 2.96 7.38
CA GLY A 267 18.42 1.65 7.45
C GLY A 267 17.40 1.37 6.35
N VAL A 268 16.99 0.11 6.29
CA VAL A 268 15.94 -0.40 5.42
C VAL A 268 14.93 -1.16 6.25
N ILE A 269 13.65 -0.95 5.94
CA ILE A 269 12.52 -1.67 6.54
C ILE A 269 11.72 -2.28 5.39
N LEU A 270 11.74 -3.61 5.23
CA LEU A 270 10.89 -4.31 4.27
C LEU A 270 9.70 -4.91 5.00
N THR A 271 8.53 -4.35 4.79
CA THR A 271 7.31 -4.63 5.55
C THR A 271 6.47 -5.69 4.86
N GLY A 272 6.33 -6.88 5.45
CA GLY A 272 5.49 -7.93 4.86
C GLY A 272 4.00 -7.62 4.91
N SER A 273 3.21 -8.25 4.06
CA SER A 273 1.75 -8.22 4.10
C SER A 273 1.16 -6.80 4.08
N GLU A 274 1.73 -5.90 3.28
CA GLU A 274 1.16 -4.58 3.01
C GLU A 274 -0.19 -4.72 2.31
N GLU A 275 -0.28 -5.63 1.34
CA GLU A 275 -1.44 -5.88 0.47
C GLU A 275 -2.63 -6.47 1.24
N ALA A 276 -2.36 -6.93 2.47
CA ALA A 276 -3.35 -7.36 3.45
C ALA A 276 -3.79 -6.23 4.41
N GLY A 277 -3.54 -4.97 4.06
CA GLY A 277 -3.96 -3.79 4.82
C GLY A 277 -2.88 -3.27 5.78
N LEU A 278 -1.68 -3.02 5.26
CA LEU A 278 -0.51 -2.44 5.94
C LEU A 278 -0.05 -3.26 7.16
N ARG A 279 -0.20 -4.59 7.11
CA ARG A 279 -0.13 -5.41 8.33
C ARG A 279 1.30 -5.48 8.87
N GLY A 280 2.31 -5.56 8.01
CA GLY A 280 3.72 -5.54 8.40
C GLY A 280 4.16 -4.22 8.99
N ALA A 281 3.87 -3.08 8.35
CA ALA A 281 4.23 -1.77 8.92
C ALA A 281 3.53 -1.52 10.26
N LYS A 282 2.25 -1.91 10.40
CA LYS A 282 1.54 -1.81 11.69
C LYS A 282 2.16 -2.70 12.77
N ALA A 283 2.59 -3.91 12.41
CA ALA A 283 3.27 -4.81 13.33
C ALA A 283 4.65 -4.25 13.75
N TRP A 284 5.42 -3.75 12.78
CA TRP A 284 6.71 -3.11 13.02
C TRP A 284 6.57 -1.91 13.96
N CYS A 285 5.64 -1.00 13.67
CA CYS A 285 5.38 0.17 14.50
C CYS A 285 5.00 -0.21 15.94
N ALA A 286 4.27 -1.32 16.13
CA ALA A 286 3.91 -1.80 17.45
C ALA A 286 5.10 -2.41 18.19
N ALA A 287 5.97 -3.16 17.49
CA ALA A 287 7.16 -3.80 18.05
C ALA A 287 8.24 -2.78 18.45
N HIS A 288 8.45 -1.75 17.63
CA HIS A 288 9.50 -0.73 17.82
C HIS A 288 8.98 0.58 18.41
N LYS A 289 7.85 0.55 19.11
CA LYS A 289 7.23 1.75 19.66
C LYS A 289 8.18 2.45 20.64
N GLY A 290 8.57 3.68 20.31
CA GLY A 290 9.47 4.50 21.12
C GLY A 290 10.96 4.18 20.96
N GLU A 291 11.33 3.21 20.14
CA GLU A 291 12.75 2.84 19.92
C GLU A 291 13.53 3.92 19.17
N PHE A 292 12.86 4.67 18.29
CA PHE A 292 13.49 5.64 17.38
C PHE A 292 13.17 7.10 17.70
N ASP A 293 12.78 7.39 18.95
CA ASP A 293 12.44 8.73 19.45
C ASP A 293 13.67 9.49 20.00
N ASP A 294 14.84 8.86 20.02
CA ASP A 294 16.10 9.37 20.58
C ASP A 294 16.72 10.52 19.76
N VAL A 295 16.55 10.45 18.44
CA VAL A 295 17.09 11.42 17.47
C VAL A 295 16.07 11.67 16.35
N PRO A 296 16.23 12.75 15.56
CA PRO A 296 15.56 12.89 14.28
C PRO A 296 15.59 11.60 13.44
N THR A 297 14.43 10.95 13.29
CA THR A 297 14.30 9.71 12.51
C THR A 297 13.28 9.89 11.40
N PHE A 298 13.71 9.78 10.14
CA PHE A 298 12.88 9.95 8.95
C PHE A 298 12.61 8.59 8.29
N ILE A 299 11.42 8.41 7.73
CA ILE A 299 11.07 7.21 6.94
C ILE A 299 10.53 7.62 5.57
N PHE A 300 11.20 7.18 4.51
CA PHE A 300 10.68 7.23 3.14
C PHE A 300 10.07 5.87 2.80
N SER A 301 8.76 5.84 2.61
CA SER A 301 8.02 4.64 2.22
C SER A 301 7.72 4.72 0.73
N TYR A 302 8.37 3.87 -0.06
CA TYR A 302 8.21 3.82 -1.51
C TYR A 302 7.11 2.85 -1.87
N ASP A 303 6.33 3.19 -2.89
CA ASP A 303 5.26 2.34 -3.39
C ASP A 303 5.11 2.52 -4.91
N THR A 304 5.20 1.42 -5.64
CA THR A 304 4.98 1.35 -7.09
C THR A 304 5.75 2.43 -7.86
N ILE A 305 7.08 2.29 -7.95
CA ILE A 305 7.94 3.17 -8.74
C ILE A 305 7.97 2.71 -10.19
N HIS A 306 6.99 3.16 -10.98
CA HIS A 306 6.86 2.81 -12.38
C HIS A 306 7.03 4.02 -13.32
N ASP A 307 6.06 4.92 -13.44
CA ASP A 307 6.13 6.01 -14.42
C ASP A 307 6.75 7.29 -13.82
N PRO A 308 7.95 7.74 -14.28
CA PRO A 308 8.59 8.96 -13.78
C PRO A 308 7.73 10.21 -13.94
N LYS A 309 6.80 10.23 -14.91
CA LYS A 309 5.83 11.33 -15.07
C LYS A 309 4.95 11.52 -13.84
N TYR A 310 4.69 10.45 -13.10
CA TYR A 310 3.81 10.45 -11.93
C TYR A 310 4.58 10.36 -10.61
N LEU A 311 5.92 10.41 -10.64
CA LEU A 311 6.72 10.44 -9.43
C LEU A 311 6.27 11.59 -8.52
N MET A 312 5.92 11.27 -7.29
CA MET A 312 5.37 12.23 -6.35
C MET A 312 5.66 11.86 -4.90
N THR A 313 5.63 12.90 -4.05
CA THR A 313 5.65 12.75 -2.61
C THR A 313 4.24 12.95 -2.05
N ASN A 314 3.80 12.02 -1.20
CA ASN A 314 2.46 11.94 -0.63
C ASN A 314 2.39 12.72 0.68
N TYR A 315 1.83 13.92 0.64
CA TYR A 315 1.60 14.73 1.85
C TYR A 315 0.39 14.24 2.66
N ARG A 316 -0.46 13.42 2.03
CA ARG A 316 -1.52 12.67 2.71
C ARG A 316 -1.60 11.26 2.15
N ASP A 317 -1.98 10.34 3.01
CA ASP A 317 -2.06 8.91 2.73
C ASP A 317 -3.37 8.34 3.31
N LEU A 318 -3.63 7.05 3.13
CA LEU A 318 -4.83 6.33 3.57
C LEU A 318 -6.10 7.04 3.11
N ASN A 319 -6.37 6.99 1.81
CA ASN A 319 -7.49 7.68 1.18
C ASN A 319 -7.51 9.19 1.48
N GLY A 320 -6.33 9.79 1.68
CA GLY A 320 -6.14 11.19 2.05
C GLY A 320 -6.51 11.54 3.49
N THR A 321 -6.77 10.56 4.36
CA THR A 321 -7.20 10.81 5.74
C THR A 321 -6.02 11.07 6.68
N VAL A 322 -4.88 10.41 6.45
CA VAL A 322 -3.67 10.52 7.27
C VAL A 322 -2.74 11.58 6.68
N LYS A 323 -2.12 12.40 7.53
CA LYS A 323 -1.12 13.39 7.10
C LYS A 323 0.27 12.76 7.21
N ALA A 324 1.10 12.95 6.18
CA ALA A 324 2.52 12.67 6.26
C ALA A 324 3.25 13.80 7.00
N ASP A 325 4.49 13.54 7.42
CA ASP A 325 5.37 14.58 7.94
C ASP A 325 5.79 15.52 6.79
N LYS A 326 5.57 16.82 7.01
CA LYS A 326 5.80 17.84 5.99
C LYS A 326 7.28 18.01 5.68
N ASP A 327 8.16 17.94 6.68
CA ASP A 327 9.59 18.15 6.49
C ASP A 327 10.25 16.96 5.81
N VAL A 328 9.81 15.74 6.12
CA VAL A 328 10.22 14.53 5.38
C VAL A 328 9.79 14.65 3.91
N SER A 329 8.55 15.08 3.68
CA SER A 329 8.02 15.26 2.32
C SER A 329 8.77 16.34 1.53
N ASP A 330 9.01 17.49 2.17
CA ASP A 330 9.73 18.60 1.55
C ASP A 330 11.19 18.24 1.25
N LEU A 331 11.85 17.45 2.10
CA LEU A 331 13.23 17.00 1.86
C LEU A 331 13.37 16.25 0.53
N PHE A 332 12.43 15.34 0.21
CA PHE A 332 12.43 14.61 -1.07
C PHE A 332 12.16 15.55 -2.25
N MET A 333 11.20 16.46 -2.11
CA MET A 333 10.87 17.45 -3.15
C MET A 333 12.02 18.43 -3.42
N GLU A 334 12.71 18.87 -2.37
CA GLU A 334 13.88 19.76 -2.47
C GLU A 334 15.06 19.03 -3.13
N ALA A 335 15.30 17.76 -2.78
CA ALA A 335 16.28 16.91 -3.43
C ALA A 335 15.99 16.71 -4.93
N ALA A 336 14.73 16.47 -5.30
CA ALA A 336 14.31 16.37 -6.70
C ALA A 336 14.55 17.67 -7.47
N LYS A 337 14.24 18.81 -6.86
CA LYS A 337 14.48 20.13 -7.45
C LYS A 337 15.96 20.41 -7.66
N GLU A 338 16.84 20.01 -6.72
CA GLU A 338 18.29 20.22 -6.87
C GLU A 338 18.88 19.40 -8.01
N LEU A 339 18.29 18.24 -8.31
CA LEU A 339 18.69 17.37 -9.42
C LEU A 339 18.02 17.72 -10.77
N ASP A 340 17.11 18.70 -10.79
CA ASP A 340 16.25 19.00 -11.95
C ASP A 340 15.43 17.79 -12.43
N ILE A 341 14.99 16.94 -11.49
CA ILE A 341 14.14 15.77 -11.76
C ILE A 341 12.69 16.10 -11.40
N SER A 342 11.75 15.72 -12.27
CA SER A 342 10.33 15.97 -12.04
C SER A 342 9.82 15.14 -10.86
N CYS A 343 9.31 15.82 -9.84
CA CYS A 343 8.58 15.20 -8.74
C CYS A 343 7.41 16.11 -8.36
N LYS A 344 6.24 15.52 -8.14
CA LYS A 344 5.03 16.28 -7.81
C LYS A 344 4.75 16.22 -6.32
N LYS A 345 4.18 17.30 -5.82
CA LYS A 345 3.47 17.29 -4.55
C LYS A 345 2.08 16.69 -4.74
N GLY A 346 1.76 15.63 -4.02
CA GLY A 346 0.45 14.98 -4.13
C GLY A 346 0.00 14.27 -2.83
N TRP A 347 -0.93 13.34 -2.99
CA TRP A 347 -1.46 12.47 -1.94
C TRP A 347 -2.04 11.19 -2.56
N VAL A 348 -2.23 10.16 -1.73
CA VAL A 348 -3.09 9.01 -2.06
C VAL A 348 -4.57 9.45 -1.99
N PRO A 349 -5.33 9.49 -3.10
CA PRO A 349 -6.66 10.09 -3.13
C PRO A 349 -7.72 9.19 -2.48
N PRO A 350 -8.95 9.68 -2.24
CA PRO A 350 -10.06 8.85 -1.81
C PRO A 350 -10.27 7.65 -2.72
N LEU A 351 -10.45 6.45 -2.15
CA LEU A 351 -10.49 5.16 -2.85
C LEU A 351 -9.17 4.72 -3.52
N GLY A 352 -8.10 5.51 -3.36
CA GLY A 352 -6.76 5.21 -3.87
C GLY A 352 -5.96 4.25 -2.98
N GLY A 353 -6.54 3.77 -1.87
CA GLY A 353 -5.87 2.84 -0.96
C GLY A 353 -5.00 3.53 0.07
N ALA A 354 -3.85 2.94 0.36
CA ALA A 354 -2.85 3.45 1.29
C ALA A 354 -1.48 2.92 0.90
N THR A 355 -0.44 3.52 1.48
CA THR A 355 0.91 2.94 1.53
C THR A 355 1.31 2.74 2.98
N ASP A 356 2.42 2.04 3.24
CA ASP A 356 2.96 1.83 4.59
C ASP A 356 3.27 3.15 5.33
N SER A 357 3.50 4.26 4.61
CA SER A 357 3.60 5.61 5.17
C SER A 357 2.44 5.94 6.12
N ALA A 358 1.21 5.51 5.78
CA ALA A 358 0.05 5.72 6.64
C ALA A 358 0.17 5.02 7.99
N ALA A 359 0.70 3.80 8.02
CA ALA A 359 0.91 3.05 9.25
C ALA A 359 1.98 3.71 10.13
N PHE A 360 3.11 4.12 9.53
CA PHE A 360 4.17 4.85 10.24
C PHE A 360 3.64 6.17 10.83
N ALA A 361 2.95 6.98 10.04
CA ALA A 361 2.40 8.25 10.48
C ALA A 361 1.33 8.08 11.58
N GLN A 362 0.47 7.07 11.47
CA GLN A 362 -0.52 6.74 12.52
C GLN A 362 0.13 6.33 13.84
N ALA A 363 1.30 5.71 13.80
CA ALA A 363 2.06 5.31 14.98
C ALA A 363 2.93 6.43 15.57
N GLY A 364 3.01 7.59 14.92
CA GLY A 364 3.74 8.77 15.38
C GLY A 364 5.14 8.93 14.80
N PHE A 365 5.56 8.05 13.86
CA PHE A 365 6.82 8.21 13.15
C PHE A 365 6.74 9.34 12.12
N ARG A 366 7.88 10.01 11.88
CA ARG A 366 8.01 11.02 10.84
C ARG A 366 8.25 10.32 9.51
N ALA A 367 7.18 10.14 8.74
CA ALA A 367 7.20 9.40 7.48
C ALA A 367 6.54 10.16 6.33
N THR A 368 6.94 9.82 5.11
CA THR A 368 6.23 10.21 3.89
C THR A 368 6.20 9.06 2.89
N GLY A 369 5.16 9.05 2.06
CA GLY A 369 5.02 8.10 0.95
C GLY A 369 5.62 8.69 -0.33
N VAL A 370 6.28 7.87 -1.14
CA VAL A 370 6.79 8.23 -2.46
C VAL A 370 6.22 7.26 -3.47
N THR A 371 5.39 7.75 -4.38
CA THR A 371 4.74 6.92 -5.41
C THR A 371 5.19 7.30 -6.82
N GLY A 372 5.30 6.31 -7.70
CA GLY A 372 5.59 6.49 -9.12
C GLY A 372 4.46 6.01 -10.02
N LEU A 373 3.21 6.10 -9.57
CA LEU A 373 2.04 5.61 -10.30
C LEU A 373 0.99 6.71 -10.50
N ASN A 374 0.16 6.55 -11.53
CA ASN A 374 -1.00 7.41 -11.70
C ASN A 374 -2.13 6.91 -10.80
N HIS A 375 -2.54 7.71 -9.82
CA HIS A 375 -3.64 7.34 -8.91
C HIS A 375 -5.02 7.24 -9.59
N LYS A 376 -5.14 7.66 -10.85
CA LYS A 376 -6.16 7.10 -11.74
C LYS A 376 -5.64 5.75 -12.20
N LEU A 377 -5.90 4.71 -11.40
CA LEU A 377 -5.18 3.43 -11.46
C LEU A 377 -5.06 2.91 -12.90
N GLU A 378 -3.82 2.72 -13.33
CA GLU A 378 -3.53 2.21 -14.66
C GLU A 378 -3.75 0.70 -14.71
N ASP A 379 -3.85 0.17 -15.92
CA ASP A 379 -4.24 -1.22 -16.16
C ASP A 379 -3.15 -2.26 -15.80
N TYR A 380 -1.99 -1.80 -15.31
CA TYR A 380 -0.94 -2.63 -14.71
C TYR A 380 -1.07 -2.80 -13.20
N TYR A 381 -1.65 -1.83 -12.49
CA TYR A 381 -1.69 -1.84 -11.02
C TYR A 381 -2.59 -2.98 -10.50
N HIS A 382 -2.05 -3.84 -9.62
CA HIS A 382 -2.71 -5.07 -9.16
C HIS A 382 -3.21 -5.96 -10.31
N THR A 383 -2.53 -5.99 -11.46
CA THR A 383 -2.89 -6.89 -12.58
C THR A 383 -1.72 -7.73 -13.05
N ARG A 384 -2.00 -8.77 -13.83
CA ARG A 384 -0.98 -9.60 -14.50
C ARG A 384 -0.04 -8.85 -15.45
N ARG A 385 -0.20 -7.54 -15.62
CA ARG A 385 0.71 -6.68 -16.38
C ARG A 385 1.79 -6.06 -15.50
N ASP A 386 1.63 -6.06 -14.18
CA ASP A 386 2.73 -5.74 -13.28
C ASP A 386 3.74 -6.89 -13.23
N THR A 387 4.69 -6.82 -14.15
CA THR A 387 5.69 -7.85 -14.44
C THR A 387 7.05 -7.19 -14.58
N TYR A 388 8.12 -7.96 -14.42
CA TYR A 388 9.49 -7.46 -14.55
C TYR A 388 9.83 -6.95 -15.96
N ASP A 389 9.04 -7.30 -16.98
CA ASP A 389 9.20 -6.79 -18.36
C ASP A 389 8.46 -5.46 -18.58
N ASN A 390 7.64 -5.02 -17.62
CA ASN A 390 6.93 -3.74 -17.61
C ASN A 390 7.47 -2.82 -16.49
N MET A 391 8.77 -2.88 -16.20
CA MET A 391 9.43 -1.90 -15.33
C MET A 391 9.92 -0.70 -16.16
N ASN A 392 10.06 0.44 -15.52
CA ASN A 392 10.64 1.63 -16.13
C ASN A 392 11.98 1.98 -15.46
N GLU A 393 13.06 1.75 -16.19
CA GLU A 393 14.41 2.00 -15.67
C GLU A 393 14.64 3.48 -15.33
N GLN A 394 14.04 4.41 -16.07
CA GLN A 394 14.16 5.84 -15.79
C GLN A 394 13.44 6.21 -14.50
N GLY A 395 12.24 5.67 -14.26
CA GLY A 395 11.50 5.89 -13.00
C GLY A 395 12.28 5.41 -11.78
N LEU A 396 12.88 4.22 -11.87
CA LEU A 396 13.76 3.68 -10.83
C LEU A 396 15.00 4.54 -10.63
N ALA A 397 15.68 4.93 -11.71
CA ALA A 397 16.88 5.76 -11.65
C ALA A 397 16.59 7.13 -11.02
N ASP A 398 15.52 7.81 -11.46
CA ASP A 398 15.13 9.13 -10.97
C ASP A 398 14.80 9.07 -9.48
N CYS A 399 14.00 8.09 -9.05
CA CYS A 399 13.64 7.93 -7.65
C CYS A 399 14.87 7.59 -6.78
N PHE A 400 15.76 6.73 -7.25
CA PHE A 400 17.02 6.41 -6.56
C PHE A 400 17.92 7.64 -6.42
N ALA A 401 18.09 8.39 -7.50
CA ALA A 401 18.86 9.63 -7.54
C ALA A 401 18.36 10.63 -6.48
N ILE A 402 17.04 10.87 -6.44
CA ILE A 402 16.43 11.77 -5.47
C ILE A 402 16.63 11.26 -4.03
N SER A 403 16.49 9.95 -3.81
CA SER A 403 16.63 9.33 -2.49
C SER A 403 18.05 9.45 -1.93
N VAL A 404 19.06 9.23 -2.77
CA VAL A 404 20.47 9.45 -2.43
C VAL A 404 20.73 10.92 -2.12
N LYS A 405 20.15 11.83 -2.91
CA LYS A 405 20.30 13.26 -2.68
C LYS A 405 19.62 13.72 -1.39
N ALA A 406 18.44 13.20 -1.08
CA ALA A 406 17.74 13.46 0.18
C ALA A 406 18.56 12.97 1.39
N LEU A 407 19.18 11.79 1.28
CA LEU A 407 20.13 11.28 2.29
C LEU A 407 21.33 12.20 2.47
N GLU A 408 21.96 12.65 1.39
CA GLU A 408 23.06 13.62 1.46
C GLU A 408 22.63 14.92 2.16
N MET A 409 21.48 15.47 1.80
CA MET A 409 20.97 16.71 2.40
C MET A 409 20.67 16.51 3.89
N PHE A 410 20.07 15.39 4.26
CA PHE A 410 19.77 15.04 5.65
C PHE A 410 21.05 14.86 6.49
N ASP A 411 22.07 14.19 5.94
CA ASP A 411 23.38 14.05 6.58
C ASP A 411 24.07 15.41 6.80
N ASN A 412 23.89 16.35 5.85
CA ASN A 412 24.36 17.73 5.99
C ASN A 412 23.47 18.60 6.91
N GLY A 413 22.41 18.02 7.48
CA GLY A 413 21.57 18.64 8.50
C GLY A 413 20.34 19.37 7.98
N ALA A 414 19.93 19.14 6.74
CA ALA A 414 18.63 19.57 6.26
C ALA A 414 17.52 18.83 7.03
N LYS A 415 16.49 19.57 7.47
CA LYS A 415 15.26 19.03 8.06
C LYS A 415 15.52 18.00 9.17
N GLN A 416 16.01 18.44 10.32
CA GLN A 416 16.16 17.59 11.52
C GLN A 416 14.87 17.54 12.34
#